data_AF-A0A1I0DJJ5-F1
#
_entry.id   AF-A0A1I0DJJ5-F1
#
_cell.length_a   1.000
_cell.length_b   1.000
_cell.length_c   1.000
_cell.angle_alpha   90.00
_cell.angle_beta   90.00
_cell.angle_gamma   90.00
#
_symmetry.space_group_name_H-M   'P 1'
#
loop_
_entity.id
_entity.type
_entity.pdbx_description
1 polymer ?
#
loop_
_entity_poly.entity_id
_entity_poly.type
_entity_poly.pdbx_seq_one_letter_code
_entity_poly.pdbx_strand_id
1 'polypeptide(L)'
;MKLYHESSVMVERPEIITDGNYKDFGYGFYCTNLEKQAKRWALAKRKKHVVNIYDYNEEHSLNMLEFNEMTDKWLDFVVDCRRGIKHDYDIVEGPMADDTIWNYVDDFARDNISRGAFWELS
;
A
#
# COMPACT_ATOMS: atom_id res chain seq x y z
N MET A 1 2.50 2.90 -18.33
CA MET A 1 3.57 2.78 -17.29
C MET A 1 3.76 1.31 -16.94
N LYS A 2 4.98 0.87 -16.57
CA LYS A 2 5.18 -0.49 -16.04
C LYS A 2 4.94 -0.53 -14.54
N LEU A 3 4.16 -1.51 -14.09
CA LEU A 3 3.91 -1.82 -12.70
C LEU A 3 4.48 -3.20 -12.34
N TYR A 4 4.97 -3.32 -11.12
CA TYR A 4 5.64 -4.52 -10.61
C TYR A 4 4.91 -5.02 -9.37
N HIS A 5 4.59 -6.31 -9.34
CA HIS A 5 3.96 -6.97 -8.20
C HIS A 5 4.80 -8.18 -7.76
N GLU A 6 5.22 -8.16 -6.51
CA GLU A 6 5.96 -9.26 -5.91
C GLU A 6 4.99 -10.30 -5.35
N SER A 7 5.19 -11.58 -5.72
CA SER A 7 4.34 -12.67 -5.27
C SER A 7 5.11 -13.99 -5.22
N SER A 8 4.61 -14.92 -4.41
CA SER A 8 5.12 -16.30 -4.37
C SER A 8 4.72 -17.14 -5.58
N VAL A 9 3.82 -16.62 -6.42
CA VAL A 9 3.29 -17.28 -7.63
C VAL A 9 3.25 -16.31 -8.82
N MET A 10 3.18 -16.87 -10.02
CA MET A 10 2.84 -16.06 -11.20
C MET A 10 1.36 -15.70 -11.15
N VAL A 11 1.06 -14.43 -11.37
CA VAL A 11 -0.30 -13.88 -11.33
C VAL A 11 -0.63 -13.38 -12.73
N GLU A 12 -1.37 -14.18 -13.49
CA GLU A 12 -1.77 -13.80 -14.87
C GLU A 12 -2.86 -12.73 -14.89
N ARG A 13 -3.76 -12.76 -13.89
CA ARG A 13 -4.88 -11.82 -13.77
C ARG A 13 -4.84 -11.17 -12.38
N PRO A 14 -4.56 -9.86 -12.30
CA PRO A 14 -4.67 -9.12 -11.05
C PRO A 14 -6.10 -9.17 -10.51
N GLU A 15 -6.25 -9.49 -9.23
CA GLU A 15 -7.52 -9.50 -8.52
C GLU A 15 -7.37 -8.80 -7.17
N ILE A 16 -8.43 -8.14 -6.70
CA ILE A 16 -8.43 -7.49 -5.39
C ILE A 16 -8.44 -8.58 -4.32
N ILE A 17 -7.37 -8.60 -3.52
CA ILE A 17 -7.26 -9.52 -2.39
C ILE A 17 -8.09 -8.96 -1.24
N THR A 18 -9.08 -9.75 -0.80
CA THR A 18 -10.04 -9.36 0.27
C THR A 18 -9.85 -10.16 1.56
N ASP A 19 -8.93 -11.13 1.56
CA ASP A 19 -8.58 -12.02 2.66
C ASP A 19 -7.13 -11.78 3.12
N GLY A 20 -6.94 -11.49 4.41
CA GLY A 20 -5.61 -11.37 5.01
C GLY A 20 -5.31 -10.03 5.69
N ASN A 21 -4.06 -9.88 6.13
CA ASN A 21 -3.58 -8.71 6.88
C ASN A 21 -3.66 -7.43 6.05
N TYR A 22 -4.33 -6.42 6.61
CA TYR A 22 -4.45 -5.08 6.05
C TYR A 22 -3.06 -4.48 5.79
N LYS A 23 -2.81 -4.07 4.55
CA LYS A 23 -1.73 -3.12 4.24
C LYS A 23 -2.26 -1.70 4.35
N ASP A 24 -1.38 -0.72 4.12
CA ASP A 24 -1.62 0.72 4.28
C ASP A 24 -2.94 1.20 3.64
N PHE A 25 -3.33 0.66 2.49
CA PHE A 25 -4.50 1.08 1.73
C PHE A 25 -5.63 0.02 1.70
N GLY A 26 -5.66 -0.87 2.70
CA GLY A 26 -6.76 -1.85 2.83
C GLY A 26 -6.73 -2.95 1.77
N TYR A 27 -7.90 -3.31 1.24
CA TYR A 27 -8.04 -4.36 0.23
C TYR A 27 -7.60 -3.87 -1.14
N GLY A 28 -6.69 -4.59 -1.78
CA GLY A 28 -6.16 -4.15 -3.06
C GLY A 28 -5.18 -5.11 -3.69
N PHE A 29 -4.87 -4.85 -4.96
CA PHE A 29 -3.75 -5.46 -5.67
C PHE A 29 -2.58 -4.48 -5.69
N TYR A 30 -1.56 -4.77 -4.88
CA TYR A 30 -0.48 -3.81 -4.63
C TYR A 30 0.63 -3.90 -5.66
N CYS A 31 0.91 -2.79 -6.31
CA CYS A 31 1.97 -2.63 -7.29
C CYS A 31 2.96 -1.54 -6.86
N THR A 32 4.16 -1.58 -7.44
CA THR A 32 5.12 -0.47 -7.40
C THR A 32 5.57 -0.15 -8.82
N ASN A 33 5.84 1.11 -9.12
CA ASN A 33 6.52 1.51 -10.37
C ASN A 33 8.06 1.38 -10.25
N LEU A 34 8.59 1.06 -9.06
CA LEU A 34 10.02 0.92 -8.78
C LEU A 34 10.50 -0.53 -8.95
N GLU A 35 10.97 -0.88 -10.15
CA GLU A 35 11.47 -2.23 -10.47
C GLU A 35 12.53 -2.75 -9.47
N LYS A 36 13.47 -1.88 -9.06
CA LYS A 36 14.54 -2.24 -8.12
C LYS A 36 13.99 -2.66 -6.75
N GLN A 37 12.93 -2.00 -6.30
CA GLN A 37 12.28 -2.30 -5.04
C GLN A 37 11.59 -3.66 -5.10
N ALA A 38 10.81 -3.91 -6.17
CA ALA A 38 10.14 -5.19 -6.39
C ALA A 38 11.14 -6.37 -6.43
N LYS A 39 12.26 -6.22 -7.15
CA LYS A 39 13.32 -7.25 -7.19
C LYS A 39 13.94 -7.49 -5.81
N ARG A 40 14.21 -6.42 -5.05
CA ARG A 40 14.75 -6.54 -3.69
C ARG A 40 13.80 -7.29 -2.76
N TRP A 41 12.50 -7.00 -2.84
CA TRP A 41 11.49 -7.72 -2.06
C TRP A 41 11.43 -9.21 -2.41
N ALA A 42 11.44 -9.55 -3.69
CA ALA A 42 11.43 -10.96 -4.12
C ALA A 42 12.67 -11.73 -3.63
N LEU A 43 13.85 -11.09 -3.62
CA LEU A 43 15.10 -11.69 -3.13
C LEU A 43 15.16 -11.82 -1.61
N ALA A 44 14.49 -10.94 -0.86
CA ALA A 44 14.51 -10.95 0.60
C ALA A 44 13.71 -12.11 1.20
N LYS A 45 12.80 -12.74 0.43
CA LYS A 45 11.96 -13.84 0.90
C LYS A 45 12.66 -15.19 0.71
N ARG A 46 12.52 -16.08 1.70
CA ARG A 46 13.17 -17.41 1.72
C ARG A 46 12.61 -18.38 0.68
N LYS A 47 11.43 -18.12 0.12
CA LYS A 47 10.82 -18.89 -0.97
C LYS A 47 11.13 -18.21 -2.31
N LYS A 48 11.15 -18.95 -3.42
CA LYS A 48 11.34 -18.39 -4.77
C LYS A 48 10.14 -17.51 -5.16
N HIS A 49 10.17 -16.25 -4.73
CA HIS A 49 9.20 -15.26 -5.17
C HIS A 49 9.57 -14.75 -6.57
N VAL A 50 8.55 -14.35 -7.31
CA VAL A 50 8.65 -13.81 -8.66
C VAL A 50 8.17 -12.36 -8.68
N VAL A 51 8.65 -11.60 -9.65
CA VAL A 51 8.16 -10.25 -9.92
C VAL A 51 7.29 -10.32 -11.17
N ASN A 52 5.99 -10.14 -10.99
CA ASN A 52 5.04 -9.99 -12.09
C ASN A 52 5.14 -8.56 -12.63
N ILE A 53 5.06 -8.41 -13.96
CA ILE A 53 5.18 -7.12 -14.65
C ILE A 53 3.90 -6.89 -15.44
N TYR A 54 3.29 -5.73 -15.25
CA TYR A 54 2.08 -5.32 -15.96
C TYR A 54 2.30 -3.99 -16.66
N ASP A 55 1.70 -3.84 -17.84
CA ASP A 55 1.59 -2.54 -18.50
C ASP A 55 0.27 -1.89 -18.08
N TYR A 56 0.39 -0.79 -17.35
CA TYR A 56 -0.72 0.06 -16.93
C TYR A 56 -0.95 1.17 -17.96
N ASN A 57 -2.16 1.26 -18.47
CA ASN A 57 -2.64 2.38 -19.27
C ASN A 57 -3.55 3.23 -18.40
N GLU A 58 -3.23 4.51 -18.29
CA GLU A 58 -4.01 5.44 -17.48
C GLU A 58 -5.40 5.62 -18.08
N GLU A 59 -6.42 5.53 -17.22
CA GLU A 59 -7.82 5.65 -17.60
C GLU A 59 -8.47 6.69 -16.69
N HIS A 60 -8.72 7.88 -17.23
CA HIS A 60 -9.20 9.02 -16.46
C HIS A 60 -10.66 8.87 -15.98
N SER A 61 -11.38 7.85 -16.45
CA SER A 61 -12.71 7.51 -15.93
C SER A 61 -12.68 6.78 -14.58
N LEU A 62 -11.51 6.30 -14.14
CA LEU A 62 -11.35 5.64 -12.84
C LEU A 62 -11.33 6.66 -11.69
N ASN A 63 -11.95 6.29 -10.58
CA ASN A 63 -11.95 7.08 -9.35
C ASN A 63 -10.59 6.92 -8.63
N MET A 64 -9.69 7.87 -8.83
CA MET A 64 -8.33 7.84 -8.32
C MET A 64 -8.17 8.74 -7.09
N LEU A 65 -7.49 8.23 -6.06
CA LEU A 65 -7.00 9.00 -4.92
C LEU A 65 -5.47 9.00 -4.91
N GLU A 66 -4.87 10.18 -4.90
CA GLU A 66 -3.42 10.34 -4.91
C GLU A 66 -2.94 11.13 -3.68
N PHE A 67 -1.92 10.60 -3.02
CA PHE A 67 -1.19 11.25 -1.93
C PHE A 67 0.27 11.46 -2.34
N ASN A 68 0.65 12.70 -2.65
CA ASN A 68 2.05 13.00 -3.00
C ASN A 68 3.03 12.82 -1.83
N GLU A 69 2.53 12.98 -0.61
CA GLU A 69 3.31 12.93 0.62
C GLU A 69 2.45 12.45 1.79
N MET A 70 3.10 12.12 2.90
CA MET A 70 2.40 11.82 4.15
C MET A 70 1.79 13.12 4.68
N THR A 71 0.46 13.16 4.74
CA THR A 71 -0.33 14.29 5.25
C THR A 71 -1.34 13.79 6.28
N ASP A 72 -2.01 14.71 6.98
CA ASP A 72 -3.12 14.33 7.87
C ASP A 72 -4.21 13.52 7.17
N LYS A 73 -4.53 13.85 5.91
CA LYS A 73 -5.50 13.10 5.12
C LYS A 73 -5.01 11.69 4.78
N TRP A 74 -3.73 11.55 4.49
CA TRP A 74 -3.12 10.23 4.27
C TRP A 74 -3.19 9.39 5.55
N LEU A 75 -2.83 9.99 6.70
CA LEU A 75 -2.87 9.30 7.99
C LEU A 75 -4.30 8.83 8.31
N ASP A 76 -5.28 9.71 8.14
CA ASP A 76 -6.69 9.39 8.37
C ASP A 76 -7.16 8.24 7.47
N PHE A 77 -6.81 8.29 6.18
CA PHE A 77 -7.16 7.25 5.22
C PHE A 77 -6.54 5.89 5.56
N VAL A 78 -5.26 5.86 5.92
CA VAL A 78 -4.56 4.63 6.29
C VAL A 78 -5.12 4.04 7.59
N VAL A 79 -5.46 4.88 8.56
CA VAL A 79 -6.10 4.46 9.82
C VAL A 79 -7.49 3.88 9.57
N ASP A 80 -8.28 4.50 8.70
CA ASP A 80 -9.60 3.99 8.30
C ASP A 80 -9.47 2.62 7.62
N CYS A 81 -8.53 2.48 6.69
CA CYS A 81 -8.22 1.20 6.05
C CYS A 81 -7.84 0.12 7.08
N ARG A 82 -7.02 0.49 8.09
CA ARG A 82 -6.62 -0.41 9.19
C ARG A 82 -7.79 -0.82 10.08
N ARG A 83 -8.76 0.08 10.28
CA ARG A 83 -10.01 -0.19 10.99
C ARG A 83 -10.99 -1.05 10.17
N GLY A 84 -10.61 -1.42 8.94
CA GLY A 84 -11.44 -2.22 8.03
C GLY A 84 -12.54 -1.40 7.36
N ILE A 85 -12.46 -0.07 7.39
CA ILE A 85 -13.38 0.82 6.68
C ILE A 85 -13.00 0.74 5.20
N LYS A 86 -13.98 0.39 4.37
CA LYS A 86 -13.81 0.29 2.92
C LYS A 86 -13.95 1.66 2.28
N HIS A 87 -13.20 1.88 1.21
CA HIS A 87 -13.34 3.01 0.31
C HIS A 87 -13.78 2.55 -1.08
N ASP A 88 -14.30 3.48 -1.87
CA ASP A 88 -14.82 3.21 -3.23
C ASP A 88 -13.87 3.72 -4.34
N TYR A 89 -12.61 4.03 -4.00
CA TYR A 89 -11.58 4.35 -4.99
C TYR A 89 -11.14 3.11 -5.77
N ASP A 90 -11.04 3.25 -7.09
CA ASP A 90 -10.53 2.21 -7.99
C ASP A 90 -9.01 2.11 -7.90
N ILE A 91 -8.33 3.25 -7.72
CA ILE A 91 -6.88 3.36 -7.61
C ILE A 91 -6.54 4.28 -6.44
N VAL A 92 -5.62 3.83 -5.59
CA VAL A 92 -5.00 4.65 -4.55
C VAL A 92 -3.49 4.65 -4.77
N GLU A 93 -2.92 5.84 -4.96
CA GLU A 93 -1.47 6.04 -5.06
C GLU A 93 -1.00 6.88 -3.88
N GLY A 94 0.12 6.50 -3.27
CA GLY A 94 0.66 7.24 -2.13
C GLY A 94 1.93 6.66 -1.55
N PRO A 95 2.55 7.36 -0.58
CA PRO A 95 3.72 6.86 0.12
C PRO A 95 3.36 5.58 0.86
N MET A 96 4.23 4.57 0.70
CA MET A 96 4.17 3.32 1.45
C MET A 96 4.77 3.53 2.84
N ALA A 97 4.07 3.10 3.88
CA ALA A 97 4.60 3.09 5.24
C ALA A 97 5.71 2.04 5.34
N ASP A 98 6.88 2.41 5.85
CA ASP A 98 7.86 1.42 6.26
C ASP A 98 7.49 0.79 7.61
N ASP A 99 8.29 -0.17 8.09
CA ASP A 99 8.01 -0.85 9.37
C ASP A 99 7.93 0.12 10.56
N THR A 100 8.64 1.25 10.51
CA THR A 100 8.65 2.27 11.58
C THR A 100 7.36 3.08 11.54
N ILE A 101 7.04 3.65 10.39
CA ILE A 101 5.80 4.43 10.18
C ILE A 101 4.58 3.56 10.45
N TRP A 102 4.60 2.29 10.03
CA TRP A 102 3.53 1.34 10.27
C TRP A 102 3.23 1.14 11.77
N ASN A 103 4.27 1.10 12.62
CA ASN A 103 4.10 1.01 14.07
C ASN A 103 3.43 2.26 14.62
N TYR A 104 3.84 3.45 14.18
CA TYR A 104 3.23 4.70 14.63
C TYR A 104 1.78 4.85 14.16
N VAL A 105 1.46 4.38 12.95
CA VAL A 105 0.07 4.30 12.47
C VAL A 105 -0.75 3.37 13.37
N ASP A 106 -0.20 2.22 13.77
CA ASP A 106 -0.89 1.27 14.67
C ASP A 106 -1.14 1.87 16.05
N ASP A 107 -0.14 2.57 16.60
CA ASP A 107 -0.25 3.27 17.87
C ASP A 107 -1.27 4.41 17.80
N PHE A 108 -1.25 5.21 16.73
CA PHE A 108 -2.23 6.27 16.53
C PHE A 108 -3.64 5.72 16.35
N ALA A 109 -3.82 4.64 15.58
CA ALA A 109 -5.12 4.00 15.36
C ALA A 109 -5.75 3.44 16.63
N ARG A 110 -4.91 3.06 17.62
CA ARG A 110 -5.30 2.58 18.97
C ARG A 110 -5.38 3.68 20.02
N ASP A 111 -5.24 4.95 19.63
CA ASP A 111 -5.22 6.12 20.51
C ASP A 111 -4.07 6.09 21.55
N ASN A 112 -2.98 5.36 21.27
CA ASN A 112 -1.79 5.30 22.14
C ASN A 112 -0.92 6.56 22.02
N ILE A 113 -0.92 7.20 20.85
CA ILE A 113 -0.20 8.45 20.58
C ILE A 113 -1.15 9.49 19.98
N SER A 114 -0.86 10.76 20.21
CA SER A 114 -1.60 11.84 19.55
C SER A 114 -1.13 12.03 18.11
N ARG A 115 -1.94 12.70 17.29
CA ARG A 115 -1.55 13.11 15.93
C ARG A 115 -0.27 13.95 15.91
N GLY A 116 -0.12 14.87 16.86
CA GLY A 116 1.11 15.66 16.99
C GLY A 116 2.32 14.78 17.24
N ALA A 117 2.20 13.81 18.16
CA ALA A 117 3.27 12.86 18.46
C ALA A 117 3.61 11.97 17.25
N PHE A 118 2.63 11.56 16.45
CA PHE A 118 2.87 10.81 15.21
C PHE A 118 3.83 11.57 14.27
N TRP A 119 3.57 12.87 14.05
CA TRP A 119 4.40 13.70 13.17
C TRP A 119 5.76 14.06 13.76
N GLU A 120 5.89 14.12 15.08
CA GLU A 120 7.20 14.32 15.73
C GLU A 120 8.10 13.07 15.63
N LEU A 121 7.51 11.89 15.46
CA LEU A 121 8.22 10.61 15.40
C LEU A 121 8.54 10.13 13.98
N SER A 122 7.81 10.64 12.97
CA SER A 122 7.89 10.23 11.56
C SER A 122 8.96 11.01 10.79
#